data_AF-A0A671KFW4-F1
#
_entry.id   AF-A0A671KFW4-F1
#
_cell.length_a   1.000
_cell.length_b   1.000
_cell.length_c   1.000
_cell.angle_alpha   90.00
_cell.angle_beta   90.00
_cell.angle_gamma   90.00
#
_symmetry.space_group_name_H-M   'P 1'
#
loop_
_entity.id
_entity.type
_entity.pdbx_description
1 polymer ?
#
loop_
_entity_poly.entity_id
_entity_poly.type
_entity_poly.pdbx_seq_one_letter_code
_entity_poly.pdbx_strand_id
1 'polypeptide(L)'
;MSVFPLCSQGLFGVSELSGPAGFQMAQHQALREAEFLVHKACTHPPGAVTVETFDQLSDRLCRVADLADFIKVAHPDAAFREAAERACVKIGTVVEKLNTNAVLALDTLDSDTRQRSKAVALNVKLLDLYHEFLSGSQLPNAIDKQVLPEHIRHCFFIDGNHIQIGRLHADSTNELVREAAYKIFLYPNASLLLCLDELLACRHELATLVGYESFAHRDLKGTMAKRPETVMKFTFRTNCYFKMMKEMKKKTHSTNPEVMAWDHAYLSCRLQPLLLGACMEGLIRLFMQLLGVPFQAEQPKMGELWCEDVRKLAVVHETEGLLGYIYCDLFRRPDKPHQDCHFTIRGGRLREDGVYQLPVVVLMLSLPPPSALDQVYHGIPQYRSTTDILREILWVTIFVLYVCKEPMLMVQGMLQKTPTIEDFVDALVLDLDANPQLSR
;
A
#
# COMPACT_ATOMS: atom_id res chain seq x y z
N MET A 1 45.48 17.40 5.53
CA MET A 1 44.28 16.56 5.65
C MET A 1 43.20 17.21 4.77
N SER A 2 42.95 16.63 3.60
CA SER A 2 41.95 17.11 2.65
C SER A 2 40.54 16.83 3.19
N VAL A 3 39.82 17.89 3.52
CA VAL A 3 38.39 17.84 3.83
C VAL A 3 37.66 17.65 2.50
N PHE A 4 37.38 16.40 2.12
CA PHE A 4 36.39 16.13 1.08
C PHE A 4 35.02 16.57 1.61
N PRO A 5 34.25 17.41 0.91
CA PRO A 5 32.87 17.67 1.31
C PRO A 5 32.13 16.33 1.25
N LEU A 6 31.49 15.95 2.37
CA LEU A 6 30.61 14.79 2.44
C LEU A 6 29.50 14.99 1.40
N CYS A 7 29.61 14.31 0.25
CA CYS A 7 28.65 14.41 -0.83
C CYS A 7 27.32 13.82 -0.33
N SER A 8 26.29 14.67 -0.20
CA SER A 8 24.94 14.22 0.18
C SER A 8 24.45 13.22 -0.87
N GLN A 9 24.07 12.02 -0.44
CA GLN A 9 23.68 10.96 -1.37
C GLN A 9 22.27 11.12 -1.93
N GLY A 10 21.48 12.07 -1.41
CA GLY A 10 20.08 12.28 -1.79
C GLY A 10 19.16 11.14 -1.34
N LEU A 11 17.85 11.34 -1.46
CA LEU A 11 16.83 10.41 -0.93
C LEU A 11 17.07 8.98 -1.43
N PHE A 12 17.03 8.01 -0.51
CA PHE A 12 17.28 6.58 -0.79
C PHE A 12 18.66 6.27 -1.42
N GLY A 13 19.61 7.20 -1.31
CA GLY A 13 20.92 7.10 -1.94
C GLY A 13 20.93 7.48 -3.43
N VAL A 14 19.88 8.15 -3.91
CA VAL A 14 19.79 8.68 -5.28
C VAL A 14 20.29 10.11 -5.31
N SER A 15 21.50 10.32 -5.84
CA SER A 15 22.23 11.59 -5.79
C SER A 15 21.47 12.80 -6.36
N GLU A 16 20.69 12.54 -7.41
CA GLU A 16 19.85 13.49 -8.10
C GLU A 16 18.77 14.04 -7.17
N LEU A 17 18.30 13.25 -6.21
CA LEU A 17 17.26 13.59 -5.23
C LEU A 17 17.85 14.20 -3.94
N SER A 18 18.95 14.94 -4.07
CA SER A 18 19.47 15.81 -3.00
C SER A 18 18.62 17.08 -2.80
N GLY A 19 17.74 17.41 -3.76
CA GLY A 19 16.78 18.49 -3.65
C GLY A 19 15.54 18.29 -4.53
N PRO A 20 14.49 19.14 -4.40
CA PRO A 20 13.23 18.98 -5.13
C PRO A 20 13.37 19.01 -6.66
N ALA A 21 14.31 19.80 -7.19
CA ALA A 21 14.59 19.87 -8.62
C ALA A 21 15.04 18.53 -9.22
N GLY A 22 15.59 17.64 -8.39
CA GLY A 22 15.98 16.29 -8.75
C GLY A 22 14.88 15.46 -9.38
N PHE A 23 13.65 15.59 -8.89
CA PHE A 23 12.49 14.88 -9.43
C PHE A 23 12.22 15.25 -10.89
N GLN A 24 12.34 16.53 -11.23
CA GLN A 24 12.18 16.99 -12.60
C GLN A 24 13.29 16.43 -13.50
N MET A 25 14.53 16.39 -13.01
CA MET A 25 15.66 15.81 -13.76
C MET A 25 15.47 14.32 -14.01
N ALA A 26 15.17 13.55 -12.96
CA ALA A 26 14.92 12.12 -13.03
C ALA A 26 13.75 11.80 -13.97
N GLN A 27 12.66 12.58 -13.89
CA GLN A 27 11.52 12.47 -14.79
C GLN A 27 11.92 12.68 -16.26
N HIS A 28 12.63 13.76 -16.60
CA HIS A 28 13.05 14.00 -18.00
C HIS A 28 13.98 12.92 -18.53
N GLN A 29 14.84 12.37 -17.67
CA GLN A 29 15.71 11.27 -18.06
C GLN A 29 14.91 9.99 -18.31
N ALA A 30 14.05 9.59 -17.37
CA ALA A 30 13.22 8.39 -17.50
C ALA A 30 12.32 8.44 -18.74
N LEU A 31 11.75 9.60 -19.07
CA LEU A 31 10.92 9.77 -20.25
C LEU A 31 11.71 9.66 -21.55
N ARG A 32 12.91 10.27 -21.64
CA ARG A 32 13.77 10.14 -22.82
C ARG A 32 14.24 8.70 -23.04
N GLU A 33 14.61 8.01 -21.98
CA GLU A 33 14.99 6.59 -22.04
C GLU A 33 13.80 5.72 -22.44
N ALA A 34 12.61 5.99 -21.89
CA ALA A 34 11.38 5.29 -22.24
C ALA A 34 11.03 5.44 -23.72
N GLU A 35 11.15 6.65 -24.31
CA GLU A 35 10.93 6.87 -25.75
C GLU A 35 11.87 6.01 -26.61
N PHE A 36 13.15 5.93 -26.23
CA PHE A 36 14.12 5.06 -26.93
C PHE A 36 13.76 3.58 -26.81
N LEU A 37 13.39 3.12 -25.61
CA LEU A 37 13.02 1.71 -25.36
C LEU A 37 11.72 1.33 -26.10
N VAL A 38 10.74 2.24 -26.16
CA VAL A 38 9.52 2.03 -26.95
C VAL A 38 9.87 1.89 -28.43
N HIS A 39 10.71 2.77 -28.97
CA HIS A 39 11.16 2.65 -30.35
C HIS A 39 11.89 1.32 -30.61
N LYS A 40 12.77 0.91 -29.69
CA LYS A 40 13.45 -0.40 -29.73
C LYS A 40 12.46 -1.56 -29.74
N ALA A 41 11.44 -1.54 -28.86
CA ALA A 41 10.42 -2.58 -28.80
C ALA A 41 9.59 -2.66 -30.09
N CYS A 42 9.25 -1.53 -30.71
CA CYS A 42 8.47 -1.48 -31.95
C CYS A 42 9.26 -1.89 -33.20
N THR A 43 10.60 -1.86 -33.16
CA THR A 43 11.47 -2.16 -34.32
C THR A 43 11.98 -3.60 -34.34
N HIS A 44 11.79 -4.35 -33.26
CA HIS A 44 12.22 -5.73 -33.15
C HIS A 44 11.00 -6.68 -33.25
N PRO A 45 11.16 -7.86 -33.89
CA PRO A 45 10.12 -8.85 -33.89
C PRO A 45 9.86 -9.37 -32.47
N PRO A 46 8.64 -9.85 -32.17
CA PRO A 46 8.29 -10.40 -30.87
C PRO A 46 9.26 -11.50 -30.42
N GLY A 47 9.88 -11.32 -29.25
CA GLY A 47 10.80 -12.31 -28.70
C GLY A 47 11.46 -11.87 -27.40
N ALA A 48 12.53 -12.57 -27.02
CA ALA A 48 13.27 -12.31 -25.77
C ALA A 48 13.74 -10.85 -25.65
N VAL A 49 14.23 -10.26 -26.75
CA VAL A 49 14.67 -8.86 -26.80
C VAL A 49 13.50 -7.89 -26.51
N THR A 50 12.31 -8.19 -27.01
CA THR A 50 11.11 -7.37 -26.75
C THR A 50 10.72 -7.45 -25.28
N VAL A 51 10.73 -8.65 -24.69
CA VAL A 51 10.41 -8.86 -23.26
C VAL A 51 11.42 -8.14 -22.36
N GLU A 52 12.72 -8.26 -22.67
CA GLU A 52 13.78 -7.57 -21.95
C GLU A 52 13.65 -6.04 -22.08
N THR A 53 13.28 -5.55 -23.26
CA THR A 53 13.03 -4.13 -23.48
C THR A 53 11.83 -3.63 -22.67
N PHE A 54 10.77 -4.43 -22.53
CA PHE A 54 9.64 -4.10 -21.65
C PHE A 54 10.01 -4.10 -20.16
N ASP A 55 10.81 -5.06 -19.71
CA ASP A 55 11.32 -5.09 -18.34
C ASP A 55 12.14 -3.83 -18.02
N GLN A 56 13.03 -3.43 -18.95
CA GLN A 56 13.79 -2.18 -18.83
C GLN A 56 12.88 -0.96 -18.82
N LEU A 57 11.88 -0.91 -19.70
CA LEU A 57 10.93 0.20 -19.79
C LEU A 57 10.16 0.38 -18.47
N SER A 58 9.64 -0.71 -17.91
CA SER A 58 8.99 -0.71 -16.61
C SER A 58 9.93 -0.25 -15.51
N ASP A 59 11.15 -0.79 -15.43
CA ASP A 59 12.15 -0.39 -14.41
C ASP A 59 12.48 1.11 -14.48
N ARG A 60 12.69 1.68 -15.68
CA ARG A 60 12.99 3.12 -15.83
C ARG A 60 11.86 4.02 -15.35
N LEU A 61 10.62 3.64 -15.61
CA LEU A 61 9.45 4.43 -15.21
C LEU A 61 9.13 4.23 -13.72
N CYS A 62 9.09 2.99 -13.23
CA CYS A 62 8.77 2.65 -11.85
C CYS A 62 9.78 3.21 -10.86
N ARG A 63 11.08 3.25 -11.18
CA ARG A 63 12.11 3.84 -10.31
C ARG A 63 11.86 5.30 -9.93
N VAL A 64 11.13 6.04 -10.76
CA VAL A 64 10.74 7.42 -10.46
C VAL A 64 9.31 7.46 -9.96
N ALA A 65 8.39 6.71 -10.57
CA ALA A 65 6.98 6.69 -10.17
C ALA A 65 6.79 6.23 -8.72
N ASP A 66 7.35 5.08 -8.36
CA ASP A 66 7.15 4.44 -7.05
C ASP A 66 7.78 5.29 -5.93
N LEU A 67 8.99 5.81 -6.17
CA LEU A 67 9.67 6.72 -5.25
C LEU A 67 8.87 8.03 -5.09
N ALA A 68 8.40 8.62 -6.19
CA ALA A 68 7.62 9.86 -6.15
C ALA A 68 6.25 9.67 -5.48
N ASP A 69 5.61 8.51 -5.67
CA ASP A 69 4.35 8.16 -5.02
C ASP A 69 4.48 8.11 -3.50
N PHE A 70 5.61 7.63 -3.00
CA PHE A 70 5.92 7.70 -1.57
C PHE A 70 6.27 9.12 -1.10
N ILE A 71 7.17 9.82 -1.81
CA ILE A 71 7.67 11.13 -1.34
C ILE A 71 6.57 12.20 -1.32
N LYS A 72 5.62 12.16 -2.27
CA LYS A 72 4.50 13.12 -2.30
C LYS A 72 3.63 13.06 -1.03
N VAL A 73 3.59 11.90 -0.35
CA VAL A 73 2.79 11.73 0.88
C VAL A 73 3.62 11.79 2.16
N ALA A 74 4.89 11.41 2.13
CA ALA A 74 5.66 11.21 3.35
C ALA A 74 6.62 12.36 3.70
N HIS A 75 7.10 13.13 2.72
CA HIS A 75 8.17 14.10 2.98
C HIS A 75 7.66 15.31 3.80
N PRO A 76 8.37 15.76 4.85
CA PRO A 76 7.93 16.89 5.67
C PRO A 76 7.95 18.23 4.91
N ASP A 77 8.94 18.42 4.03
CA ASP A 77 9.02 19.61 3.18
C ASP A 77 8.02 19.53 2.01
N ALA A 78 7.13 20.54 1.91
CA ALA A 78 6.16 20.68 0.84
C ALA A 78 6.79 20.79 -0.55
N ALA A 79 7.96 21.40 -0.70
CA ALA A 79 8.62 21.54 -1.99
C ALA A 79 8.99 20.17 -2.60
N PHE A 80 9.43 19.23 -1.76
CA PHE A 80 9.65 17.85 -2.16
C PHE A 80 8.34 17.15 -2.52
N ARG A 81 7.28 17.33 -1.71
CA ARG A 81 5.98 16.70 -1.96
C ARG A 81 5.40 17.13 -3.31
N GLU A 82 5.37 18.42 -3.57
CA GLU A 82 4.86 18.97 -4.83
C GLU A 82 5.70 18.55 -6.05
N ALA A 83 7.03 18.51 -5.90
CA ALA A 83 7.91 18.06 -6.98
C ALA A 83 7.70 16.58 -7.31
N ALA A 84 7.55 15.74 -6.29
CA ALA A 84 7.23 14.32 -6.43
C ALA A 84 5.84 14.11 -7.03
N GLU A 85 4.82 14.86 -6.59
CA GLU A 85 3.47 14.80 -7.16
C GLU A 85 3.47 15.08 -8.67
N ARG A 86 4.14 16.16 -9.10
CA ARG A 86 4.28 16.48 -10.54
C ARG A 86 4.96 15.35 -11.32
N ALA A 87 6.01 14.74 -10.77
CA ALA A 87 6.71 13.63 -11.40
C ALA A 87 5.83 12.37 -11.48
N CYS A 88 5.13 12.03 -10.40
CA CYS A 88 4.19 10.91 -10.31
C CYS A 88 3.08 11.04 -11.36
N VAL A 89 2.43 12.20 -11.46
CA VAL A 89 1.36 12.46 -12.44
C VAL A 89 1.89 12.33 -13.87
N LYS A 90 3.05 12.92 -14.16
CA LYS A 90 3.61 12.89 -15.52
C LYS A 90 4.00 11.48 -15.96
N ILE A 91 4.68 10.72 -15.10
CA ILE A 91 5.11 9.35 -15.41
C ILE A 91 3.90 8.43 -15.46
N GLY A 92 2.96 8.53 -14.51
CA GLY A 92 1.71 7.77 -14.52
C GLY A 92 0.94 7.96 -15.84
N THR A 93 0.86 9.20 -16.34
CA THR A 93 0.24 9.48 -17.65
C THR A 93 0.93 8.72 -18.78
N VAL A 94 2.25 8.59 -18.75
CA VAL A 94 3.01 7.87 -19.80
C VAL A 94 2.86 6.36 -19.65
N VAL A 95 2.92 5.82 -18.43
CA VAL A 95 2.66 4.40 -18.15
C VAL A 95 1.27 4.01 -18.65
N GLU A 96 0.25 4.81 -18.36
CA GLU A 96 -1.11 4.57 -18.85
C GLU A 96 -1.20 4.64 -20.37
N LYS A 97 -0.55 5.63 -20.99
CA LYS A 97 -0.45 5.70 -22.45
C LYS A 97 0.22 4.47 -23.03
N LEU A 98 1.27 3.94 -22.41
CA LEU A 98 1.99 2.76 -22.87
C LEU A 98 1.16 1.48 -22.71
N ASN A 99 0.51 1.32 -21.56
CA ASN A 99 -0.42 0.21 -21.28
C ASN A 99 -1.62 0.21 -22.23
N THR A 100 -1.95 1.36 -22.82
CA THR A 100 -3.02 1.53 -23.79
C THR A 100 -2.53 1.69 -25.23
N ASN A 101 -1.20 1.70 -25.48
CA ASN A 101 -0.62 1.89 -26.80
C ASN A 101 -0.65 0.59 -27.63
N ALA A 102 -1.40 0.64 -28.72
CA ALA A 102 -1.64 -0.46 -29.63
C ALA A 102 -0.40 -0.99 -30.39
N VAL A 103 0.73 -0.26 -30.41
CA VAL A 103 1.95 -0.75 -31.10
C VAL A 103 2.74 -1.74 -30.23
N LEU A 104 2.57 -1.70 -28.91
CA LEU A 104 3.26 -2.58 -27.96
C LEU A 104 2.43 -3.82 -27.62
N ALA A 105 1.11 -3.74 -27.74
CA ALA A 105 0.22 -4.90 -27.69
C ALA A 105 0.29 -5.64 -29.03
N LEU A 106 1.33 -6.48 -29.18
CA LEU A 106 1.50 -7.51 -30.22
C LEU A 106 0.25 -7.72 -31.09
N ASP A 107 0.29 -7.26 -32.35
CA ASP A 107 -0.38 -7.67 -33.60
C ASP A 107 -1.49 -8.76 -33.62
N THR A 108 -2.23 -9.00 -32.54
CA THR A 108 -3.07 -10.21 -32.35
C THR A 108 -4.55 -9.93 -32.21
N LEU A 109 -5.02 -8.70 -32.37
CA LEU A 109 -6.46 -8.43 -32.44
C LEU A 109 -6.76 -7.46 -33.57
N ASP A 110 -7.39 -7.99 -34.61
CA ASP A 110 -8.07 -7.33 -35.72
C ASP A 110 -9.30 -6.52 -35.24
N SER A 111 -9.11 -5.63 -34.26
CA SER A 111 -10.17 -4.73 -33.77
C SER A 111 -10.17 -3.40 -34.53
N ASP A 112 -11.30 -2.70 -34.51
CA ASP A 112 -11.47 -1.41 -35.18
C ASP A 112 -10.67 -0.30 -34.46
N THR A 113 -9.86 0.47 -35.19
CA THR A 113 -9.09 1.64 -34.69
C THR A 113 -9.96 2.60 -33.86
N ARG A 114 -11.25 2.68 -34.17
CA ARG A 114 -12.22 3.50 -33.43
C ARG A 114 -12.53 2.94 -32.03
N GLN A 115 -12.70 1.63 -31.90
CA GLN A 115 -12.92 0.98 -30.59
C GLN A 115 -11.70 1.15 -29.69
N ARG A 116 -10.50 1.00 -30.25
CA ARG A 116 -9.25 1.21 -29.50
C ARG A 116 -9.11 2.63 -28.97
N SER A 117 -9.34 3.62 -29.84
CA SER A 117 -9.28 5.04 -29.45
C SER A 117 -10.27 5.38 -28.34
N LYS A 118 -11.47 4.79 -28.39
CA LYS A 118 -12.49 4.94 -27.33
C LYS A 118 -12.05 4.28 -26.02
N ALA A 119 -11.44 3.10 -26.05
CA ALA A 119 -10.93 2.43 -24.85
C ALA A 119 -9.83 3.24 -24.16
N VAL A 120 -8.92 3.83 -24.93
CA VAL A 120 -7.88 4.74 -24.41
C VAL A 120 -8.51 5.94 -23.72
N ALA A 121 -9.47 6.62 -24.37
CA ALA A 121 -10.14 7.78 -23.80
C ALA A 121 -10.89 7.46 -22.50
N LEU A 122 -11.54 6.29 -22.44
CA LEU A 122 -12.22 5.82 -21.22
C LEU A 122 -11.24 5.52 -20.08
N ASN A 123 -10.06 4.95 -20.36
CA ASN A 123 -9.03 4.74 -19.33
C ASN A 123 -8.50 6.07 -18.77
N VAL A 124 -8.27 7.06 -19.63
CA VAL A 124 -7.86 8.42 -19.20
C VAL A 124 -8.94 9.04 -18.32
N LYS A 125 -10.21 9.00 -18.76
CA LYS A 125 -11.34 9.49 -17.96
C LYS A 125 -11.43 8.78 -16.60
N LEU A 126 -11.23 7.46 -16.56
CA LEU A 126 -11.22 6.71 -15.29
C LEU A 126 -10.12 7.20 -14.35
N LEU A 127 -8.92 7.46 -14.86
CA LEU A 127 -7.81 7.95 -14.04
C LEU A 127 -8.14 9.30 -13.40
N ASP A 128 -8.70 10.23 -14.18
CA ASP A 128 -9.11 11.55 -13.69
C ASP A 128 -10.20 11.42 -12.61
N LEU A 129 -11.22 10.59 -12.86
CA LEU A 129 -12.29 10.31 -11.89
C LEU A 129 -11.77 9.63 -10.62
N TYR A 130 -10.81 8.70 -10.72
CA TYR A 130 -10.19 8.08 -9.55
C TYR A 130 -9.46 9.11 -8.69
N HIS A 131 -8.70 10.00 -9.33
CA HIS A 131 -7.96 11.04 -8.63
C HIS A 131 -8.91 12.01 -7.92
N GLU A 132 -9.96 12.47 -8.60
CA GLU A 132 -11.00 13.33 -8.03
C GLU A 132 -11.70 12.66 -6.84
N PHE A 133 -12.13 11.41 -7.01
CA PHE A 133 -12.79 10.63 -5.96
C PHE A 133 -11.87 10.43 -4.74
N LEU A 134 -10.61 10.03 -4.98
CA LEU A 134 -9.64 9.79 -3.92
C LEU A 134 -9.34 11.07 -3.15
N SER A 135 -9.06 12.17 -3.85
CA SER A 135 -8.79 13.48 -3.25
C SER A 135 -9.96 13.93 -2.39
N GLY A 136 -11.19 13.86 -2.90
CA GLY A 136 -12.37 14.25 -2.13
C GLY A 136 -12.68 13.31 -0.96
N SER A 137 -12.37 12.02 -1.05
CA SER A 137 -12.61 11.03 0.02
C SER A 137 -11.77 11.24 1.28
N GLN A 138 -10.66 11.96 1.16
CA GLN A 138 -9.74 12.24 2.27
C GLN A 138 -10.04 13.57 2.98
N LEU A 139 -10.95 14.38 2.43
CA LEU A 139 -11.31 15.67 3.00
C LEU A 139 -12.13 15.47 4.29
N PRO A 140 -11.82 16.21 5.36
CA PRO A 140 -12.60 16.15 6.58
C PRO A 140 -14.01 16.71 6.34
N ASN A 141 -15.02 16.05 6.93
CA ASN A 141 -16.37 16.59 6.94
C ASN A 141 -16.49 17.64 8.04
N ALA A 142 -17.14 18.76 7.71
CA ALA A 142 -17.40 19.86 8.63
C ALA A 142 -18.90 19.92 8.96
N ILE A 143 -19.22 20.11 10.23
CA ILE A 143 -20.59 20.32 10.70
C ILE A 143 -20.66 21.50 11.66
N ASP A 144 -21.83 22.11 11.81
CA ASP A 144 -22.03 23.16 12.81
C ASP A 144 -21.85 22.58 14.22
N LYS A 145 -21.05 23.25 15.06
CA LYS A 145 -20.73 22.79 16.41
C LYS A 145 -21.98 22.62 17.30
N GLN A 146 -23.06 23.35 17.01
CA GLN A 146 -24.31 23.30 17.77
C GLN A 146 -25.01 21.94 17.63
N VAL A 147 -24.77 21.21 16.53
CA VAL A 147 -25.33 19.88 16.29
C VAL A 147 -24.74 18.84 17.24
N LEU A 148 -23.50 19.04 17.72
CA LEU A 148 -22.85 18.14 18.67
C LEU A 148 -23.08 18.55 20.12
N PRO A 149 -23.28 17.59 21.05
CA PRO A 149 -23.31 17.86 22.49
C PRO A 149 -22.04 18.56 22.98
N GLU A 150 -22.20 19.59 23.80
CA GLU A 150 -21.08 20.44 24.26
C GLU A 150 -19.94 19.65 24.92
N HIS A 151 -20.28 18.63 25.70
CA HIS A 151 -19.32 17.81 26.44
C HIS A 151 -18.42 16.91 25.57
N ILE A 152 -18.69 16.75 24.26
CA ILE A 152 -17.80 15.99 23.35
C ILE A 152 -17.12 16.85 22.29
N ARG A 153 -17.45 18.15 22.19
CA ARG A 153 -16.90 19.05 21.15
C ARG A 153 -15.37 19.16 21.23
N HIS A 154 -14.83 19.14 22.44
CA HIS A 154 -13.39 19.22 22.72
C HIS A 154 -12.60 18.00 22.22
N CYS A 155 -13.28 16.89 21.88
CA CYS A 155 -12.64 15.70 21.33
C CYS A 155 -12.32 15.83 19.82
N PHE A 156 -12.79 16.90 19.17
CA PHE A 156 -12.65 17.13 17.73
C PHE A 156 -11.95 18.46 17.43
N PHE A 157 -11.52 18.64 16.19
CA PHE A 157 -10.93 19.90 15.75
C PHE A 157 -12.02 20.95 15.53
N ILE A 158 -11.90 22.10 16.19
CA ILE A 158 -12.88 23.20 16.13
C ILE A 158 -12.30 24.29 15.24
N ASP A 159 -13.02 24.61 14.16
CA ASP A 159 -12.71 25.70 13.23
C ASP A 159 -13.85 26.72 13.23
N GLY A 160 -13.69 27.77 14.04
CA GLY A 160 -14.70 28.81 14.22
C GLY A 160 -16.03 28.28 14.78
N ASN A 161 -17.06 28.25 13.92
CA ASN A 161 -18.38 27.70 14.28
C ASN A 161 -18.58 26.23 13.85
N HIS A 162 -17.57 25.64 13.19
CA HIS A 162 -17.64 24.29 12.66
C HIS A 162 -16.74 23.33 13.43
N ILE A 163 -17.12 22.06 13.45
CA ILE A 163 -16.30 20.95 13.91
C ILE A 163 -15.90 20.14 12.68
N GLN A 164 -14.59 19.95 12.50
CA GLN A 164 -14.04 19.11 11.45
C GLN A 164 -13.73 17.72 12.01
N ILE A 165 -14.23 16.70 11.30
CA ILE A 165 -14.00 15.30 11.62
C ILE A 165 -13.31 14.65 10.41
N GLY A 166 -12.02 14.40 10.56
CA GLY A 166 -11.19 13.72 9.56
C GLY A 166 -10.92 12.24 9.85
N ARG A 167 -11.55 11.65 10.88
CA ARG A 167 -11.31 10.25 11.26
C ARG A 167 -12.47 9.64 12.05
N LEU A 168 -12.48 8.31 12.17
CA LEU A 168 -13.51 7.54 12.89
C LEU A 168 -13.37 7.53 14.43
N HIS A 169 -12.26 8.02 15.00
CA HIS A 169 -11.99 7.99 16.45
C HIS A 169 -12.21 6.59 17.10
N ALA A 170 -11.89 5.52 16.36
CA ALA A 170 -12.14 4.14 16.78
C ALA A 170 -11.43 3.73 18.09
N ASP A 171 -10.41 4.47 18.49
CA ASP A 171 -9.63 4.32 19.73
C ASP A 171 -10.29 4.95 20.97
N SER A 172 -11.32 5.78 20.79
CA SER A 172 -11.97 6.50 21.89
C SER A 172 -12.74 5.54 22.80
N THR A 173 -12.54 5.66 24.11
CA THR A 173 -13.33 4.93 25.12
C THR A 173 -14.78 5.44 25.21
N ASN A 174 -15.04 6.67 24.77
CA ASN A 174 -16.36 7.29 24.77
C ASN A 174 -17.17 6.88 23.54
N GLU A 175 -18.26 6.13 23.74
CA GLU A 175 -19.16 5.65 22.69
C GLU A 175 -19.78 6.78 21.87
N LEU A 176 -20.16 7.90 22.50
CA LEU A 176 -20.74 9.06 21.80
C LEU A 176 -19.73 9.73 20.86
N VAL A 177 -18.46 9.74 21.22
CA VAL A 177 -17.39 10.26 20.35
C VAL A 177 -17.22 9.35 19.14
N ARG A 178 -17.22 8.02 19.33
CA ARG A 178 -17.14 7.05 18.22
C ARG A 178 -18.35 7.13 17.30
N GLU A 179 -19.55 7.22 17.87
CA GLU A 179 -20.80 7.34 17.13
C GLU A 179 -20.86 8.62 16.29
N ALA A 180 -20.57 9.77 16.92
CA ALA A 180 -20.53 11.06 16.23
C ALA A 180 -19.50 11.06 15.10
N ALA A 181 -18.28 10.59 15.40
CA ALA A 181 -17.23 10.48 14.41
C ALA A 181 -17.64 9.58 13.23
N TYR A 182 -18.21 8.40 13.50
CA TYR A 182 -18.68 7.47 12.47
C TYR A 182 -19.75 8.10 11.57
N LYS A 183 -20.78 8.70 12.15
CA LYS A 183 -21.92 9.27 11.40
C LYS A 183 -21.52 10.46 10.55
N ILE A 184 -20.60 11.30 11.04
CA ILE A 184 -20.19 12.53 10.36
C ILE A 184 -19.10 12.23 9.33
N PHE A 185 -18.10 11.44 9.70
CA PHE A 185 -17.00 11.09 8.79
C PHE A 185 -17.48 10.28 7.59
N LEU A 186 -18.39 9.32 7.79
CA LEU A 186 -18.96 8.50 6.71
C LEU A 186 -20.24 9.10 6.13
N TYR A 187 -20.56 10.37 6.44
CA TYR A 187 -21.74 11.01 5.90
C TYR A 187 -21.62 11.12 4.37
N PRO A 188 -22.68 10.78 3.60
CA PRO A 188 -22.62 10.83 2.15
C PRO A 188 -22.31 12.24 1.64
N ASN A 189 -21.33 12.34 0.76
CA ASN A 189 -21.01 13.57 0.04
C ASN A 189 -21.61 13.50 -1.37
N ALA A 190 -22.50 14.44 -1.70
CA ALA A 190 -23.22 14.44 -2.97
C ALA A 190 -22.29 14.54 -4.20
N SER A 191 -21.22 15.32 -4.15
CA SER A 191 -20.29 15.41 -5.27
C SER A 191 -19.49 14.12 -5.45
N LEU A 192 -19.08 13.48 -4.36
CA LEU A 192 -18.41 12.17 -4.42
C LEU A 192 -19.34 11.08 -4.94
N LEU A 193 -20.63 11.11 -4.58
CA LEU A 193 -21.61 10.16 -5.13
C LEU A 193 -21.79 10.33 -6.64
N LEU A 194 -21.89 11.57 -7.13
CA LEU A 194 -21.95 11.84 -8.57
C LEU A 194 -20.68 11.35 -9.29
N CYS A 195 -19.51 11.62 -8.73
CA CYS A 195 -18.24 11.13 -9.25
C CYS A 195 -18.20 9.58 -9.28
N LEU A 196 -18.73 8.92 -8.25
CA LEU A 196 -18.82 7.46 -8.20
C LEU A 196 -19.74 6.91 -9.29
N ASP A 197 -20.89 7.53 -9.52
CA ASP A 197 -21.83 7.12 -10.58
C ASP A 197 -21.17 7.22 -11.97
N GLU A 198 -20.46 8.32 -12.24
CA GLU A 198 -19.70 8.48 -13.48
C GLU A 198 -18.59 7.43 -13.62
N LEU A 199 -17.90 7.13 -12.53
CA LEU A 199 -16.83 6.12 -12.49
C LEU A 199 -17.39 4.73 -12.79
N LEU A 200 -18.52 4.36 -12.19
CA LEU A 200 -19.19 3.08 -12.44
C LEU A 200 -19.69 2.97 -13.89
N ALA A 201 -20.29 4.03 -14.44
CA ALA A 201 -20.73 4.08 -15.82
C ALA A 201 -19.55 3.90 -16.79
N CYS A 202 -18.45 4.64 -16.56
CA CYS A 202 -17.24 4.56 -17.38
C CYS A 202 -16.59 3.16 -17.30
N ARG A 203 -16.55 2.55 -16.11
CA ARG A 203 -16.08 1.16 -15.92
C ARG A 203 -16.92 0.16 -16.72
N HIS A 204 -18.24 0.30 -16.69
CA HIS A 204 -19.14 -0.58 -17.43
C HIS A 204 -18.97 -0.43 -18.95
N GLU A 205 -18.90 0.81 -19.45
CA GLU A 205 -18.68 1.09 -20.86
C GLU A 205 -17.34 0.51 -21.35
N LEU A 206 -16.28 0.66 -20.55
CA LEU A 206 -14.97 0.12 -20.88
C LEU A 206 -14.99 -1.42 -20.93
N ALA A 207 -15.60 -2.07 -19.94
CA ALA A 207 -15.66 -3.52 -19.88
C ALA A 207 -16.44 -4.12 -21.07
N THR A 208 -17.59 -3.53 -21.40
CA THR A 208 -18.41 -3.98 -22.53
C THR A 208 -17.69 -3.74 -23.86
N LEU A 209 -17.00 -2.61 -24.01
CA LEU A 209 -16.20 -2.30 -25.20
C LEU A 209 -15.08 -3.32 -25.45
N VAL A 210 -14.46 -3.84 -24.40
CA VAL A 210 -13.38 -4.86 -24.51
C VAL A 210 -13.89 -6.30 -24.40
N GLY A 211 -15.21 -6.52 -24.48
CA GLY A 211 -15.82 -7.85 -24.58
C GLY A 211 -16.03 -8.57 -23.25
N TYR A 212 -16.02 -7.87 -22.11
CA TYR A 212 -16.32 -8.42 -20.80
C TYR A 212 -17.75 -8.10 -20.36
N GLU A 213 -18.39 -9.03 -19.66
CA GLU A 213 -19.76 -8.86 -19.12
C GLU A 213 -19.86 -7.72 -18.10
N SER A 214 -18.78 -7.47 -17.36
CA SER A 214 -18.69 -6.42 -16.35
C SER A 214 -17.24 -6.05 -16.08
N PHE A 215 -17.01 -4.92 -15.43
CA PHE A 215 -15.66 -4.52 -15.02
C PHE A 215 -15.04 -5.53 -14.03
N ALA A 216 -15.83 -6.14 -13.14
CA ALA A 216 -15.34 -7.17 -12.22
C ALA A 216 -14.81 -8.41 -12.94
N HIS A 217 -15.45 -8.82 -14.05
CA HIS A 217 -14.97 -9.92 -14.88
C HIS A 217 -13.62 -9.59 -15.56
N ARG A 218 -13.40 -8.33 -15.91
CA ARG A 218 -12.12 -7.85 -16.45
C ARG A 218 -11.04 -7.84 -15.38
N ASP A 219 -11.34 -7.22 -14.25
CA ASP A 219 -10.39 -6.98 -13.15
C ASP A 219 -9.93 -8.29 -12.49
N LEU A 220 -10.87 -9.23 -12.29
CA LEU A 220 -10.57 -10.50 -11.63
C LEU A 220 -9.82 -11.50 -12.52
N LYS A 221 -9.71 -11.28 -13.83
CA LYS A 221 -9.11 -12.25 -14.78
C LYS A 221 -7.66 -12.62 -14.41
N GLY A 222 -6.89 -11.65 -13.89
CA GLY A 222 -5.50 -11.84 -13.46
C GLY A 222 -5.35 -12.37 -12.03
N THR A 223 -6.46 -12.53 -11.29
CA THR A 223 -6.45 -12.95 -9.88
C THR A 223 -6.73 -14.45 -9.73
N MET A 224 -6.43 -15.02 -8.56
CA MET A 224 -6.80 -16.41 -8.24
C MET A 224 -8.31 -16.67 -8.30
N ALA A 225 -9.13 -15.66 -7.98
CA ALA A 225 -10.59 -15.79 -7.99
C ALA A 225 -11.17 -15.92 -9.40
N LYS A 226 -10.49 -15.34 -10.42
CA LYS A 226 -10.79 -15.32 -11.86
C LYS A 226 -12.12 -14.68 -12.27
N ARG A 227 -13.18 -14.84 -11.46
CA ARG A 227 -14.56 -14.46 -11.76
C ARG A 227 -15.29 -13.96 -10.51
N PRO A 228 -16.28 -13.05 -10.65
CA PRO A 228 -17.00 -12.51 -9.51
C PRO A 228 -17.89 -13.55 -8.81
N GLU A 229 -18.38 -14.57 -9.50
CA GLU A 229 -19.19 -15.63 -8.87
C GLU A 229 -18.40 -16.39 -7.78
N THR A 230 -17.10 -16.60 -8.02
CA THR A 230 -16.20 -17.23 -7.05
C THR A 230 -16.07 -16.38 -5.79
N VAL A 231 -15.93 -15.06 -5.96
CA VAL A 231 -15.83 -14.10 -4.86
C VAL A 231 -17.12 -14.11 -4.02
N MET A 232 -18.29 -14.06 -4.68
CA MET A 232 -19.58 -14.06 -4.01
C MET A 232 -19.82 -15.34 -3.18
N LYS A 233 -19.37 -16.51 -3.68
CA LYS A 233 -19.43 -17.77 -2.93
C LYS A 233 -18.56 -17.76 -1.67
N PHE A 234 -17.40 -17.10 -1.72
CA PHE A 234 -16.49 -17.01 -0.57
C PHE A 234 -17.05 -16.07 0.52
N THR A 235 -17.63 -14.93 0.14
CA THR A 235 -18.11 -13.92 1.09
C THR A 235 -19.20 -14.42 2.06
N PHE A 236 -20.00 -15.41 1.66
CA PHE A 236 -21.09 -15.94 2.50
C PHE A 236 -20.60 -16.72 3.75
N ARG A 237 -19.33 -17.14 3.79
CA ARG A 237 -18.80 -18.02 4.86
C ARG A 237 -18.25 -17.28 6.11
N THR A 238 -18.26 -15.95 6.16
CA THR A 238 -17.51 -15.17 7.19
C THR A 238 -18.31 -14.73 8.43
N ASN A 239 -19.45 -15.35 8.74
CA ASN A 239 -20.36 -14.87 9.79
C ASN A 239 -19.98 -15.28 11.25
N CYS A 240 -18.75 -15.76 11.49
CA CYS A 240 -18.30 -16.27 12.79
C CYS A 240 -17.82 -15.19 13.78
N TYR A 241 -17.38 -14.02 13.31
CA TYR A 241 -16.79 -12.97 14.16
C TYR A 241 -17.80 -12.18 15.01
N PHE A 242 -19.05 -12.05 14.55
CA PHE A 242 -20.08 -11.24 15.22
C PHE A 242 -20.49 -11.78 16.59
N LYS A 243 -20.42 -13.10 16.80
CA LYS A 243 -20.81 -13.72 18.08
C LYS A 243 -19.83 -13.33 19.20
N MET A 244 -18.52 -13.35 18.92
CA MET A 244 -17.48 -13.04 19.88
C MET A 244 -17.49 -11.56 20.31
N MET A 245 -17.73 -10.64 19.36
CA MET A 245 -17.82 -9.20 19.66
C MET A 245 -19.03 -8.85 20.54
N LYS A 246 -20.18 -9.52 20.35
CA LYS A 246 -21.37 -9.33 21.19
C LYS A 246 -21.10 -9.67 22.65
N GLU A 247 -20.42 -10.79 22.91
CA GLU A 247 -20.06 -11.19 24.27
C GLU A 247 -19.06 -10.23 24.93
N MET A 248 -18.15 -9.62 24.16
CA MET A 248 -17.25 -8.60 24.68
C MET A 248 -17.95 -7.29 25.03
N LYS A 249 -18.88 -6.81 24.18
CA LYS A 249 -19.62 -5.56 24.46
C LYS A 249 -20.41 -5.68 25.77
N LYS A 250 -21.08 -6.82 25.99
CA LYS A 250 -21.78 -7.13 27.25
C LYS A 250 -20.90 -7.05 28.49
N LYS A 251 -19.61 -7.38 28.38
CA LYS A 251 -18.64 -7.35 29.50
C LYS A 251 -18.05 -5.97 29.77
N THR A 252 -18.08 -5.05 28.80
CA THR A 252 -17.35 -3.77 28.86
C THR A 252 -18.24 -2.54 28.94
N HIS A 253 -19.52 -2.62 28.54
CA HIS A 253 -20.44 -1.49 28.53
C HIS A 253 -21.83 -1.86 29.10
N SER A 254 -22.39 -1.01 29.95
CA SER A 254 -23.65 -1.25 30.68
C SER A 254 -24.91 -0.68 30.02
N THR A 255 -24.78 0.23 29.04
CA THR A 255 -25.91 1.02 28.51
C THR A 255 -26.54 0.46 27.23
N ASN A 256 -25.80 -0.26 26.38
CA ASN A 256 -26.33 -0.90 25.18
C ASN A 256 -25.63 -2.25 24.89
N PRO A 257 -26.34 -3.39 24.96
CA PRO A 257 -25.76 -4.71 24.69
C PRO A 257 -25.58 -5.02 23.19
N GLU A 258 -26.15 -4.20 22.29
CA GLU A 258 -26.07 -4.41 20.85
C GLU A 258 -24.81 -3.79 20.25
N VAL A 259 -24.08 -4.55 19.43
CA VAL A 259 -22.88 -4.08 18.73
C VAL A 259 -23.30 -3.19 17.57
N MET A 260 -22.91 -1.92 17.63
CA MET A 260 -23.18 -0.94 16.59
C MET A 260 -22.01 -0.85 15.60
N ALA A 261 -22.22 -0.23 14.44
CA ALA A 261 -21.21 -0.14 13.39
C ALA A 261 -19.91 0.55 13.83
N TRP A 262 -20.00 1.50 14.78
CA TRP A 262 -18.84 2.20 15.36
C TRP A 262 -18.13 1.43 16.49
N ASP A 263 -18.65 0.28 16.92
CA ASP A 263 -18.00 -0.56 17.94
C ASP A 263 -17.04 -1.58 17.35
N HIS A 264 -17.22 -1.96 16.08
CA HIS A 264 -16.42 -3.02 15.44
C HIS A 264 -14.92 -2.75 15.54
N ALA A 265 -14.48 -1.54 15.16
CA ALA A 265 -13.07 -1.17 15.17
C ALA A 265 -12.52 -1.08 16.61
N TYR A 266 -13.30 -0.53 17.55
CA TYR A 266 -12.93 -0.43 18.96
C TYR A 266 -12.78 -1.80 19.63
N LEU A 267 -13.77 -2.68 19.47
CA LEU A 267 -13.77 -4.02 20.06
C LEU A 267 -12.69 -4.91 19.45
N SER A 268 -12.47 -4.82 18.13
CA SER A 268 -11.40 -5.57 17.45
C SER A 268 -10.01 -5.19 17.98
N CYS A 269 -9.74 -3.89 18.20
CA CYS A 269 -8.46 -3.44 18.75
C CYS A 269 -8.21 -3.89 20.20
N ARG A 270 -9.25 -4.25 20.96
CA ARG A 270 -9.13 -4.74 22.34
C ARG A 270 -8.88 -6.23 22.45
N LEU A 271 -9.01 -6.99 21.36
CA LEU A 271 -8.88 -8.45 21.40
C LEU A 271 -7.44 -8.92 21.69
N GLN A 272 -6.39 -8.20 21.28
CA GLN A 272 -5.00 -8.59 21.53
C GLN A 272 -4.03 -7.38 21.59
N PRO A 273 -3.73 -6.85 22.78
CA PRO A 273 -2.67 -5.85 22.94
C PRO A 273 -1.30 -6.56 22.92
N LEU A 274 -0.56 -6.46 21.81
CA LEU A 274 0.85 -6.87 21.79
C LEU A 274 1.78 -5.65 21.68
N LEU A 275 2.86 -5.64 22.46
CA LEU A 275 3.89 -4.60 22.41
C LEU A 275 4.68 -4.72 21.10
N LEU A 276 4.74 -3.65 20.32
CA LEU A 276 5.40 -3.65 19.01
C LEU A 276 6.85 -4.14 19.07
N GLY A 277 7.62 -3.70 20.07
CA GLY A 277 9.02 -4.11 20.22
C GLY A 277 9.17 -5.63 20.38
N ALA A 278 8.31 -6.25 21.20
CA ALA A 278 8.31 -7.71 21.38
C ALA A 278 7.85 -8.44 20.12
N CYS A 279 6.90 -7.86 19.37
CA CYS A 279 6.44 -8.39 18.09
C CYS A 279 7.50 -8.33 16.99
N MET A 280 8.20 -7.20 16.86
CA MET A 280 9.31 -7.04 15.91
C MET A 280 10.41 -8.05 16.21
N GLU A 281 10.82 -8.14 17.49
CA GLU A 281 11.83 -9.11 17.92
C GLU A 281 11.39 -10.56 17.64
N GLY A 282 10.13 -10.89 17.93
CA GLY A 282 9.55 -12.20 17.64
C GLY A 282 9.52 -12.54 16.16
N LEU A 283 9.10 -11.60 15.30
CA LEU A 283 9.11 -11.77 13.85
C LEU A 283 10.52 -11.93 13.30
N ILE A 284 11.47 -11.09 13.74
CA ILE A 284 12.87 -11.18 13.30
C ILE A 284 13.44 -12.56 13.65
N ARG A 285 13.17 -13.08 14.85
CA ARG A 285 13.58 -14.43 15.24
C ARG A 285 12.93 -15.52 14.40
N LEU A 286 11.64 -15.40 14.10
CA LEU A 286 10.93 -16.35 13.23
C LEU A 286 11.53 -16.36 11.82
N PHE A 287 11.77 -15.20 11.21
CA PHE A 287 12.37 -15.11 9.88
C PHE A 287 13.82 -15.62 9.86
N MET A 288 14.58 -15.36 10.91
CA MET A 288 15.91 -15.94 11.06
C MET A 288 15.83 -17.47 11.12
N GLN A 289 14.95 -18.04 11.95
CA GLN A 289 14.85 -19.50 12.13
C GLN A 289 14.24 -20.23 10.93
N LEU A 290 13.25 -19.63 10.26
CA LEU A 290 12.53 -20.27 9.16
C LEU A 290 13.18 -20.05 7.81
N LEU A 291 13.75 -18.85 7.57
CA LEU A 291 14.24 -18.43 6.25
C LEU A 291 15.74 -18.13 6.23
N GLY A 292 16.45 -18.11 7.37
CA GLY A 292 17.87 -17.73 7.40
C GLY A 292 18.12 -16.28 7.01
N VAL A 293 17.15 -15.39 7.28
CA VAL A 293 17.21 -13.97 6.89
C VAL A 293 17.17 -13.06 8.13
N PRO A 294 18.33 -12.69 8.70
CA PRO A 294 18.40 -11.62 9.69
C PRO A 294 18.12 -10.23 9.09
N PHE A 295 17.50 -9.38 9.92
CA PHE A 295 17.36 -7.95 9.68
C PHE A 295 18.42 -7.22 10.50
N GLN A 296 19.32 -6.48 9.83
CA GLN A 296 20.43 -5.79 10.45
C GLN A 296 20.22 -4.29 10.37
N ALA A 297 20.32 -3.57 11.49
CA ALA A 297 20.26 -2.11 11.47
C ALA A 297 21.49 -1.54 10.75
N GLU A 298 21.24 -0.68 9.77
CA GLU A 298 22.30 -0.02 8.99
C GLU A 298 22.23 1.49 9.18
N GLN A 299 23.39 2.13 9.29
CA GLN A 299 23.45 3.59 9.40
C GLN A 299 23.21 4.22 8.03
N PRO A 300 22.20 5.10 7.89
CA PRO A 300 21.94 5.81 6.65
C PRO A 300 23.03 6.84 6.38
N LYS A 301 23.29 7.12 5.10
CA LYS A 301 24.21 8.18 4.70
C LYS A 301 23.54 9.55 4.81
N MET A 302 24.36 10.60 4.83
CA MET A 302 23.87 11.98 4.88
C MET A 302 23.00 12.28 3.65
N GLY A 303 21.78 12.75 3.89
CA GLY A 303 20.77 13.08 2.87
C GLY A 303 19.95 11.89 2.36
N GLU A 304 20.20 10.67 2.85
CA GLU A 304 19.48 9.45 2.42
C GLU A 304 18.04 9.39 2.94
N LEU A 305 17.78 9.96 4.11
CA LEU A 305 16.49 9.95 4.79
C LEU A 305 15.72 11.26 4.59
N TRP A 306 14.38 11.17 4.58
CA TRP A 306 13.47 12.32 4.58
C TRP A 306 13.13 12.83 5.99
N CYS A 307 13.41 12.02 7.02
CA CYS A 307 13.15 12.36 8.43
C CYS A 307 14.15 11.62 9.34
N GLU A 308 14.57 12.23 10.44
CA GLU A 308 15.57 11.70 11.37
C GLU A 308 15.09 10.45 12.13
N ASP A 309 13.79 10.29 12.30
CA ASP A 309 13.18 9.16 13.01
C ASP A 309 13.11 7.88 12.16
N VAL A 310 13.43 7.97 10.86
CA VAL A 310 13.44 6.82 9.97
C VAL A 310 14.65 5.94 10.32
N ARG A 311 14.44 4.62 10.30
CA ARG A 311 15.50 3.63 10.51
C ARG A 311 15.68 2.80 9.26
N LYS A 312 16.92 2.44 8.93
CA LYS A 312 17.26 1.61 7.78
C LYS A 312 17.66 0.22 8.27
N LEU A 313 17.08 -0.80 7.65
CA LEU A 313 17.41 -2.21 7.88
C LEU A 313 17.95 -2.82 6.59
N ALA A 314 19.09 -3.48 6.68
CA ALA A 314 19.61 -4.38 5.66
C ALA A 314 19.02 -5.79 5.88
N VAL A 315 18.49 -6.38 4.81
CA VAL A 315 17.97 -7.75 4.81
C VAL A 315 19.06 -8.65 4.23
N VAL A 316 19.64 -9.52 5.04
CA VAL A 316 20.80 -10.33 4.65
C VAL A 316 20.44 -11.80 4.78
N HIS A 317 20.70 -12.60 3.76
CA HIS A 317 20.62 -14.06 3.82
C HIS A 317 21.96 -14.66 4.23
N GLU A 318 21.94 -15.73 5.00
CA GLU A 318 23.15 -16.41 5.49
C GLU A 318 24.10 -16.85 4.37
N THR A 319 23.58 -17.33 3.24
CA THR A 319 24.41 -17.83 2.12
C THR A 319 24.44 -16.90 0.90
N GLU A 320 23.40 -16.09 0.69
CA GLU A 320 23.24 -15.31 -0.54
C GLU A 320 23.69 -13.85 -0.36
N GLY A 321 23.98 -13.45 0.88
CA GLY A 321 24.39 -12.10 1.21
C GLY A 321 23.20 -11.12 1.23
N LEU A 322 23.47 -9.87 0.87
CA LEU A 322 22.49 -8.79 0.97
C LEU A 322 21.35 -8.98 -0.06
N LEU A 323 20.12 -9.04 0.44
CA LEU A 323 18.90 -9.20 -0.36
C LEU A 323 18.17 -7.89 -0.64
N GLY A 324 18.33 -6.86 0.19
CA GLY A 324 17.65 -5.58 -0.01
C GLY A 324 17.63 -4.70 1.23
N TYR A 325 16.90 -3.59 1.13
CA TYR A 325 16.78 -2.61 2.21
C TYR A 325 15.32 -2.31 2.55
N ILE A 326 15.05 -2.15 3.85
CA ILE A 326 13.77 -1.70 4.38
C ILE A 326 14.00 -0.41 5.16
N TYR A 327 13.24 0.63 4.83
CA TYR A 327 13.19 1.88 5.59
C TYR A 327 11.95 1.88 6.47
N CYS A 328 12.12 2.03 7.77
CA CYS A 328 11.06 2.00 8.76
C CYS A 328 10.71 3.44 9.16
N ASP A 329 9.59 3.95 8.67
CA ASP A 329 9.01 5.23 9.05
C ASP A 329 7.79 4.97 9.93
N LEU A 330 8.04 4.83 11.23
CA LEU A 330 7.07 4.21 12.13
C LEU A 330 6.16 5.20 12.85
N PHE A 331 6.56 6.47 12.97
CA PHE A 331 5.90 7.43 13.85
C PHE A 331 5.00 8.43 13.10
N ARG A 332 3.99 8.92 13.80
CA ARG A 332 3.09 10.00 13.36
C ARG A 332 3.84 11.32 13.35
N ARG A 333 3.57 12.13 12.33
CA ARG A 333 3.94 13.54 12.23
C ARG A 333 2.80 14.30 11.53
N PRO A 334 2.66 15.63 11.72
CA PRO A 334 1.54 16.40 11.19
C PRO A 334 1.29 16.23 9.69
N ASP A 335 2.36 16.19 8.89
CA ASP A 335 2.30 16.10 7.42
C ASP A 335 2.25 14.67 6.85
N LYS A 336 2.22 13.66 7.71
CA LYS A 336 2.21 12.25 7.29
C LYS A 336 0.79 11.67 7.38
N PRO A 337 0.31 10.98 6.33
CA PRO A 337 -1.00 10.33 6.38
C PRO A 337 -1.06 9.29 7.50
N HIS A 338 -2.23 9.20 8.13
CA HIS A 338 -2.51 8.25 9.20
C HIS A 338 -2.88 6.86 8.68
N GLN A 339 -2.05 6.33 7.79
CA GLN A 339 -2.23 5.01 7.17
C GLN A 339 -1.01 4.13 7.48
N ASP A 340 -1.28 2.86 7.78
CA ASP A 340 -0.27 1.83 7.93
C ASP A 340 -0.20 1.08 6.59
N CYS A 341 0.94 1.13 5.91
CA CYS A 341 1.15 0.50 4.60
C CYS A 341 2.64 0.32 4.30
N HIS A 342 2.93 -0.28 3.16
CA HIS A 342 4.27 -0.35 2.59
C HIS A 342 4.31 0.29 1.21
N PHE A 343 5.49 0.81 0.85
CA PHE A 343 5.77 1.34 -0.47
C PHE A 343 7.00 0.62 -1.03
N THR A 344 6.87 0.06 -2.22
CA THR A 344 8.02 -0.31 -3.02
C THR A 344 8.66 0.96 -3.53
N ILE A 345 9.98 1.13 -3.37
CA ILE A 345 10.73 2.27 -3.90
C ILE A 345 11.56 1.84 -5.12
N ARG A 346 12.02 0.60 -5.10
CA ARG A 346 12.75 -0.02 -6.20
C ARG A 346 12.51 -1.52 -6.19
N GLY A 347 12.11 -2.09 -7.32
CA GLY A 347 12.00 -3.53 -7.51
C GLY A 347 13.37 -4.20 -7.68
N GLY A 348 13.44 -5.49 -7.32
CA GLY A 348 14.61 -6.32 -7.59
C GLY A 348 14.61 -6.84 -9.03
N ARG A 349 15.78 -6.84 -9.67
CA ARG A 349 15.94 -7.40 -11.04
C ARG A 349 17.40 -7.67 -11.38
N LEU A 350 17.65 -8.64 -12.25
CA LEU A 350 18.96 -8.79 -12.89
C LEU A 350 19.09 -7.74 -14.01
N ARG A 351 20.17 -6.95 -13.98
CA ARG A 351 20.45 -5.95 -15.01
C ARG A 351 21.26 -6.56 -16.15
N GLU A 352 21.29 -5.88 -17.30
CA GLU A 352 22.06 -6.29 -18.49
C GLU A 352 23.57 -6.49 -18.21
N ASP A 353 24.11 -5.78 -17.22
CA ASP A 353 25.52 -5.88 -16.80
C ASP A 353 25.80 -7.10 -15.90
N GLY A 354 24.80 -7.95 -15.66
CA GLY A 354 24.87 -9.11 -14.79
C GLY A 354 24.84 -8.76 -13.29
N VAL A 355 24.74 -7.48 -12.93
CA VAL A 355 24.64 -7.04 -11.54
C VAL A 355 23.17 -7.05 -11.12
N TYR A 356 22.89 -7.66 -9.98
CA TYR A 356 21.55 -7.70 -9.43
C TYR A 356 21.19 -6.36 -8.75
N GLN A 357 20.10 -5.74 -9.21
CA GLN A 357 19.52 -4.56 -8.59
C GLN A 357 18.78 -4.97 -7.32
N LEU A 358 19.22 -4.44 -6.18
CA LEU A 358 18.59 -4.75 -4.90
C LEU A 358 17.27 -4.00 -4.71
N PRO A 359 16.22 -4.67 -4.22
CA PRO A 359 14.97 -4.03 -3.87
C PRO A 359 15.10 -3.09 -2.67
N VAL A 360 14.23 -2.08 -2.68
CA VAL A 360 14.10 -1.10 -1.60
C VAL A 360 12.62 -0.90 -1.29
N VAL A 361 12.26 -1.00 -0.01
CA VAL A 361 10.88 -0.87 0.46
C VAL A 361 10.84 0.08 1.65
N VAL A 362 9.74 0.82 1.80
CA VAL A 362 9.42 1.59 3.01
C VAL A 362 8.27 0.91 3.74
N LEU A 363 8.44 0.65 5.03
CA LEU A 363 7.36 0.35 5.96
C LEU A 363 6.91 1.66 6.61
N MET A 364 5.70 2.11 6.31
CA MET A 364 5.14 3.34 6.84
C MET A 364 4.04 3.02 7.84
N LEU A 365 4.25 3.37 9.12
CA LEU A 365 3.24 3.22 10.17
C LEU A 365 2.93 4.57 10.82
N SER A 366 1.81 4.63 11.53
CA SER A 366 1.35 5.81 12.25
C SER A 366 1.33 5.58 13.77
N LEU A 367 2.48 5.30 14.38
CA LEU A 367 2.61 5.15 15.83
C LEU A 367 2.80 6.50 16.54
N PRO A 368 2.33 6.68 17.78
CA PRO A 368 2.64 7.87 18.56
C PRO A 368 4.15 8.06 18.75
N PRO A 369 4.62 9.31 18.83
CA PRO A 369 6.03 9.59 19.02
C PRO A 369 6.56 9.03 20.37
N PRO A 370 7.86 8.72 20.46
CA PRO A 370 8.51 8.18 21.67
C PRO A 370 8.27 9.00 22.95
N SER A 371 8.19 10.33 22.86
CA SER A 371 7.90 11.20 24.01
C SER A 371 6.50 11.00 24.60
N ALA A 372 5.55 10.49 23.82
CA ALA A 372 4.24 10.06 24.30
C ALA A 372 4.27 8.60 24.81
N LEU A 373 5.25 7.80 24.39
CA LEU A 373 5.47 6.42 24.87
C LEU A 373 6.07 6.40 26.29
N ASP A 374 6.82 7.43 26.70
CA ASP A 374 7.30 7.56 28.09
C ASP A 374 6.15 7.82 29.09
N GLN A 375 5.05 8.46 28.66
CA GLN A 375 3.83 8.57 29.47
C GLN A 375 3.04 7.26 29.55
N VAL A 376 3.35 6.27 28.70
CA VAL A 376 2.66 4.97 28.61
C VAL A 376 3.24 3.91 29.55
N TYR A 377 4.42 4.15 30.15
CA TYR A 377 4.93 3.32 31.26
C TYR A 377 4.03 3.37 32.52
N HIS A 378 3.07 4.30 32.59
CA HIS A 378 2.05 4.38 33.64
C HIS A 378 0.70 3.69 33.31
N GLY A 379 0.69 2.71 32.40
CA GLY A 379 -0.33 1.64 32.47
C GLY A 379 -1.59 1.82 31.63
N ILE A 380 -1.53 2.54 30.50
CA ILE A 380 -2.58 2.48 29.48
C ILE A 380 -2.00 1.80 28.23
N PRO A 381 -2.25 0.49 28.01
CA PRO A 381 -1.76 -0.19 26.82
C PRO A 381 -2.36 0.43 25.56
N GLN A 382 -1.52 0.59 24.55
CA GLN A 382 -1.93 1.22 23.31
C GLN A 382 -2.79 0.26 22.48
N TYR A 383 -4.07 0.56 22.35
CA TYR A 383 -5.06 -0.25 21.64
C TYR A 383 -5.00 -0.01 20.12
N ARG A 384 -3.94 -0.45 19.45
CA ARG A 384 -3.98 -0.72 18.00
C ARG A 384 -3.69 -2.18 17.78
N SER A 385 -4.39 -2.78 16.81
CA SER A 385 -4.25 -4.20 16.52
C SER A 385 -2.82 -4.47 16.06
N THR A 386 -1.99 -5.04 16.92
CA THR A 386 -0.61 -5.39 16.58
C THR A 386 -0.56 -6.33 15.39
N THR A 387 -1.66 -7.03 15.09
CA THR A 387 -1.87 -7.80 13.86
C THR A 387 -1.70 -6.98 12.59
N ASP A 388 -2.14 -5.72 12.53
CA ASP A 388 -2.05 -4.92 11.31
C ASP A 388 -0.59 -4.56 11.03
N ILE A 389 0.15 -4.23 12.08
CA ILE A 389 1.59 -3.97 12.00
C ILE A 389 2.34 -5.24 11.59
N LEU A 390 2.06 -6.37 12.26
CA LEU A 390 2.63 -7.67 11.92
C LEU A 390 2.33 -8.07 10.47
N ARG A 391 1.11 -7.79 9.99
CA ARG A 391 0.69 -8.04 8.60
C ARG A 391 1.54 -7.23 7.63
N GLU A 392 1.70 -5.92 7.85
CA GLU A 392 2.51 -5.07 6.97
C GLU A 392 3.98 -5.48 6.99
N ILE A 393 4.54 -5.84 8.15
CA ILE A 393 5.92 -6.34 8.24
C ILE A 393 6.05 -7.66 7.46
N LEU A 394 5.11 -8.59 7.61
CA LEU A 394 5.10 -9.85 6.88
C LEU A 394 5.05 -9.61 5.36
N TRP A 395 4.20 -8.68 4.90
CA TRP A 395 4.15 -8.29 3.49
C TRP A 395 5.46 -7.71 2.99
N VAL A 396 6.09 -6.80 3.73
CA VAL A 396 7.39 -6.22 3.35
C VAL A 396 8.45 -7.30 3.25
N THR A 397 8.49 -8.23 4.21
CA THR A 397 9.44 -9.35 4.17
C THR A 397 9.18 -10.25 2.96
N ILE A 398 7.92 -10.64 2.70
CA ILE A 398 7.57 -11.43 1.52
C ILE A 398 7.95 -10.69 0.24
N PHE A 399 7.73 -9.38 0.17
CA PHE A 399 8.05 -8.59 -1.00
C PHE A 399 9.57 -8.55 -1.27
N VAL A 400 10.38 -8.31 -0.24
CA VAL A 400 11.84 -8.30 -0.35
C VAL A 400 12.39 -9.68 -0.70
N LEU A 401 11.82 -10.75 -0.12
CA LEU A 401 12.31 -12.12 -0.31
C LEU A 401 11.83 -12.79 -1.59
N TYR A 402 10.59 -12.56 -2.00
CA TYR A 402 9.92 -13.35 -3.04
C TYR A 402 9.46 -12.55 -4.25
N VAL A 403 8.96 -11.32 -4.06
CA VAL A 403 8.42 -10.54 -5.19
C VAL A 403 9.54 -9.85 -5.98
N CYS A 404 10.64 -9.51 -5.31
CA CYS A 404 11.77 -8.87 -5.96
C CYS A 404 12.78 -9.85 -6.54
N LYS A 405 12.90 -11.06 -5.98
CA LYS A 405 13.83 -12.09 -6.45
C LYS A 405 13.21 -12.96 -7.54
N GLU A 406 13.06 -12.36 -8.72
CA GLU A 406 12.69 -12.99 -10.01
C GLU A 406 11.42 -13.87 -10.06
N PRO A 407 10.41 -13.49 -10.85
CA PRO A 407 9.29 -14.36 -11.19
C PRO A 407 9.71 -15.67 -11.89
N MET A 408 10.88 -15.72 -12.54
CA MET A 408 11.34 -16.91 -13.28
C MET A 408 11.85 -18.05 -12.38
N LEU A 409 12.57 -17.75 -11.30
CA LEU A 409 12.90 -18.76 -10.28
C LEU A 409 11.65 -19.23 -9.51
N MET A 410 10.59 -18.42 -9.47
CA MET A 410 9.29 -18.82 -8.93
C MET A 410 8.61 -19.89 -9.80
N VAL A 411 8.77 -19.85 -11.13
CA VAL A 411 8.26 -20.89 -12.05
C VAL A 411 9.19 -22.12 -12.08
N GLN A 412 10.51 -21.90 -12.00
CA GLN A 412 11.50 -22.97 -12.17
C GLN A 412 11.85 -23.71 -10.85
N GLY A 413 11.78 -23.01 -9.73
CA GLY A 413 12.03 -23.55 -8.38
C GLY A 413 10.79 -24.15 -7.72
N MET A 414 9.58 -23.66 -8.03
CA MET A 414 8.34 -24.27 -7.51
C MET A 414 7.93 -25.54 -8.28
N LEU A 415 8.40 -25.77 -9.52
CA LEU A 415 7.95 -26.88 -10.38
C LEU A 415 8.86 -28.11 -10.43
N GLN A 416 9.50 -28.49 -9.32
CA GLN A 416 9.70 -29.94 -9.18
C GLN A 416 8.37 -30.70 -9.02
N LYS A 417 7.24 -29.98 -8.85
CA LYS A 417 5.87 -30.35 -9.28
C LYS A 417 4.91 -29.15 -9.16
N THR A 418 3.82 -29.13 -9.94
CA THR A 418 2.71 -28.17 -9.80
C THR A 418 1.90 -28.45 -8.52
N PRO A 419 1.87 -27.55 -7.52
CA PRO A 419 0.98 -27.73 -6.37
C PRO A 419 -0.47 -27.43 -6.78
N THR A 420 -1.41 -28.26 -6.33
CA THR A 420 -2.84 -28.09 -6.60
C THR A 420 -3.47 -27.11 -5.60
N ILE A 421 -4.69 -26.66 -5.89
CA ILE A 421 -5.49 -25.86 -4.93
C ILE A 421 -5.71 -26.64 -3.62
N GLU A 422 -5.71 -27.98 -3.67
CA GLU A 422 -5.86 -28.85 -2.50
C GLU A 422 -4.63 -28.79 -1.59
N ASP A 423 -3.41 -28.75 -2.13
CA ASP A 423 -2.18 -28.62 -1.34
C ASP A 423 -2.15 -27.31 -0.52
N PHE A 424 -2.67 -26.22 -1.09
CA PHE A 424 -2.78 -24.93 -0.41
C PHE A 424 -3.92 -24.90 0.62
N VAL A 425 -5.02 -25.59 0.36
CA VAL A 425 -6.14 -25.70 1.29
C VAL A 425 -5.76 -26.57 2.48
N ASP A 426 -5.08 -27.70 2.27
CA ASP A 426 -4.64 -28.59 3.35
C ASP A 426 -3.60 -27.92 4.27
N ALA A 427 -2.68 -27.13 3.71
CA ALA A 427 -1.72 -26.35 4.50
C ALA A 427 -2.38 -25.28 5.38
N LEU A 428 -3.51 -24.71 4.94
CA LEU A 428 -4.29 -23.72 5.70
C LEU A 428 -5.29 -24.36 6.68
N VAL A 429 -5.66 -25.62 6.46
CA VAL A 429 -6.61 -26.37 7.30
C VAL A 429 -5.91 -27.17 8.41
N LEU A 430 -4.62 -27.54 8.23
CA LEU A 430 -3.85 -28.31 9.21
C LEU A 430 -3.69 -27.61 10.58
N ASP A 431 -3.80 -26.28 10.66
CA ASP A 431 -3.79 -25.53 11.93
C ASP A 431 -5.18 -25.36 12.58
N LEU A 432 -6.25 -25.89 11.97
CA LEU A 432 -7.62 -25.78 12.48
C LEU A 432 -8.17 -27.07 13.12
N ASP A 433 -7.46 -28.20 12.99
CA ASP A 433 -7.85 -29.49 13.59
C ASP A 433 -6.84 -29.99 14.65
N ALA A 434 -6.62 -29.18 15.69
CA ALA A 434 -6.09 -29.68 16.97
C ALA A 434 -7.23 -30.27 17.83
N ASN A 435 -7.76 -31.41 17.37
CA ASN A 435 -8.35 -32.54 18.10
C ASN A 435 -9.21 -32.29 19.39
N PRO A 436 -10.54 -32.45 19.33
CA PRO A 436 -11.39 -32.59 20.51
C PRO A 436 -11.54 -34.08 20.87
N GLN A 437 -10.50 -34.71 21.42
CA GLN A 437 -10.62 -35.99 22.11
C GLN A 437 -9.77 -36.03 23.38
N LEU A 438 -10.36 -35.57 24.48
CA LEU A 438 -10.06 -36.05 25.84
C LEU A 438 -11.27 -35.74 26.72
N SER A 439 -12.33 -36.54 26.52
CA SER A 439 -13.35 -36.81 27.53
C SER A 439 -12.97 -38.10 28.25
N ARG A 440 -12.33 -37.97 29.41
CA ARG A 440 -12.50 -38.83 30.59
C ARG A 440 -11.90 -38.15 31.81
#